data_AF-A0A2N2ZUP5-F1
#
_entry.id   AF-A0A2N2ZUP5-F1
#
_cell.length_a   1.000
_cell.length_b   1.000
_cell.length_c   1.000
_cell.angle_alpha   90.00
_cell.angle_beta   90.00
_cell.angle_gamma   90.00
#
_symmetry.space_group_name_H-M   'P 1'
#
loop_
_entity.id
_entity.type
_entity.pdbx_description
1 polymer ?
#
loop_
_entity_poly.entity_id
_entity_poly.type
_entity_poly.pdbx_seq_one_letter_code
_entity_poly.pdbx_strand_id
1 'polypeptide(L)'
;MFDNTWNNIIDWFRDRSERAKLVRSFNESARNSFVAGIAPTLLKASISKGESLYRHQFSNWLNSGYRIQAFTGRILTKDELIHIGKVILDDSVLVRRLIVLGFDTLEIHGDAGTYGCRWQLRSCQ
;
A
#
# COMPACT_ATOMS: atom_id res chain seq x y z
N MET A 1 12.27 34.18 1.95
CA MET A 1 12.49 33.02 2.86
C MET A 1 11.20 32.22 3.13
N PHE A 2 10.00 32.77 2.85
CA PHE A 2 8.73 32.05 2.95
C PHE A 2 8.38 31.19 1.73
N ASP A 3 9.00 31.43 0.57
CA ASP A 3 8.69 30.74 -0.68
C ASP A 3 9.00 29.24 -0.63
N ASN A 4 10.08 28.86 0.07
CA ASN A 4 10.48 27.46 0.20
C ASN A 4 9.52 26.67 1.11
N THR A 5 8.95 27.30 2.13
CA THR A 5 8.00 26.64 3.05
C THR A 5 6.66 26.41 2.37
N TRP A 6 6.17 27.38 1.59
CA TRP A 6 4.91 27.26 0.87
C TRP A 6 4.98 26.21 -0.25
N ASN A 7 6.08 26.17 -1.01
CA ASN A 7 6.31 25.13 -2.02
C ASN A 7 6.34 23.72 -1.38
N ASN A 8 7.06 23.56 -0.27
CA ASN A 8 7.08 22.29 0.47
C ASN A 8 5.68 21.87 0.96
N ILE A 9 4.84 22.82 1.37
CA ILE A 9 3.46 22.55 1.79
C ILE A 9 2.59 22.13 0.59
N ILE A 10 2.69 22.81 -0.55
CA ILE A 10 1.94 22.46 -1.78
C ILE A 10 2.35 21.08 -2.28
N ASP A 11 3.65 20.79 -2.34
CA ASP A 11 4.16 19.48 -2.75
C ASP A 11 3.68 18.39 -1.80
N TRP A 12 3.71 18.65 -0.49
CA TRP A 12 3.13 17.75 0.51
C TRP A 12 1.62 17.51 0.32
N PHE A 13 0.84 18.57 0.03
CA PHE A 13 -0.59 18.43 -0.26
C PHE A 13 -0.85 17.65 -1.55
N ARG A 14 -0.05 17.90 -2.60
CA ARG A 14 -0.12 17.19 -3.87
C ARG A 14 0.17 15.70 -3.66
N ASP A 15 1.27 15.37 -2.99
CA ASP A 15 1.66 13.99 -2.68
C ASP A 15 0.58 13.28 -1.86
N ARG A 16 0.02 13.96 -0.83
CA ARG A 16 -1.07 13.39 -0.05
C ARG A 16 -2.32 13.13 -0.90
N SER A 17 -2.64 14.03 -1.83
CA SER A 17 -3.77 13.85 -2.74
C SER A 17 -3.55 12.68 -3.70
N GLU A 18 -2.34 12.51 -4.23
CA GLU A 18 -1.99 11.40 -5.13
C GLU A 18 -1.98 10.05 -4.41
N ARG A 19 -1.53 10.01 -3.16
CA ARG A 19 -1.62 8.81 -2.31
C ARG A 19 -3.07 8.42 -2.04
N ALA A 20 -3.93 9.38 -1.74
CA ALA A 20 -5.35 9.14 -1.53
C ALA A 20 -6.04 8.65 -2.83
N LYS A 21 -5.69 9.23 -3.98
CA LYS A 21 -6.16 8.78 -5.30
C LYS A 21 -5.72 7.35 -5.59
N LEU A 22 -4.47 6.99 -5.31
CA LEU A 22 -3.95 5.63 -5.50
C LEU A 22 -4.76 4.63 -4.67
N VAL A 23 -4.95 4.89 -3.38
CA VAL A 23 -5.74 4.02 -2.48
C VAL A 23 -7.18 3.88 -2.98
N ARG A 24 -7.81 5.00 -3.39
CA ARG A 24 -9.18 4.98 -3.91
C ARG A 24 -9.29 4.16 -5.19
N SER A 25 -8.38 4.37 -6.14
CA SER A 25 -8.31 3.65 -7.41
C SER A 25 -8.11 2.14 -7.20
N PHE A 26 -7.20 1.75 -6.31
CA PHE A 26 -7.02 0.35 -5.94
C PHE A 26 -8.31 -0.25 -5.38
N ASN A 27 -8.95 0.43 -4.42
CA ASN A 27 -10.18 -0.05 -3.77
C ASN A 27 -11.38 -0.14 -4.72
N GLU A 28 -11.43 0.70 -5.74
CA GLU A 28 -12.45 0.63 -6.79
C GLU A 28 -12.20 -0.57 -7.70
N SER A 29 -10.97 -0.74 -8.18
CA SER A 29 -10.58 -1.90 -9.00
C SER A 29 -10.79 -3.22 -8.26
N ALA A 30 -10.35 -3.31 -7.00
CA ALA A 30 -10.52 -4.51 -6.18
C ALA A 30 -11.99 -4.88 -5.98
N ARG A 31 -12.87 -3.89 -5.75
CA ARG A 31 -14.30 -4.11 -5.66
C ARG A 31 -14.90 -4.60 -6.97
N ASN A 32 -14.54 -3.97 -8.08
CA ASN A 32 -15.04 -4.35 -9.40
C ASN A 32 -14.60 -5.78 -9.76
N SER A 33 -13.34 -6.14 -9.52
CA SER A 33 -12.81 -7.48 -9.75
C SER A 33 -13.48 -8.55 -8.88
N PHE A 34 -13.81 -8.23 -7.63
CA PHE A 34 -14.55 -9.13 -6.76
C PHE A 34 -16.00 -9.33 -7.23
N VAL A 35 -16.71 -8.24 -7.56
CA VAL A 35 -18.09 -8.31 -8.08
C VAL A 35 -18.17 -9.06 -9.41
N ALA A 36 -17.16 -8.90 -10.28
CA ALA A 36 -17.07 -9.62 -11.55
C ALA A 36 -16.65 -11.10 -11.40
N GLY A 37 -16.34 -11.57 -10.18
CA GLY A 37 -15.89 -12.95 -9.92
C GLY A 37 -14.47 -13.26 -10.40
N ILE A 38 -13.67 -12.23 -10.75
CA ILE A 38 -12.28 -12.39 -11.20
C ILE A 38 -11.37 -12.64 -9.99
N ALA A 39 -11.57 -11.87 -8.92
CA ALA A 39 -10.85 -12.03 -7.66
C ALA A 39 -11.71 -12.82 -6.66
N PRO A 40 -11.20 -13.91 -6.05
CA PRO A 40 -11.98 -14.72 -5.11
C PRO A 40 -12.18 -14.05 -3.74
N THR A 41 -11.39 -13.00 -3.45
CA THR A 41 -11.35 -12.34 -2.15
C THR A 41 -11.43 -10.83 -2.34
N LEU A 42 -12.29 -10.17 -1.55
CA LEU A 42 -12.35 -8.72 -1.54
C LEU A 42 -11.11 -8.14 -0.82
N LEU A 43 -10.43 -7.21 -1.49
CA LEU A 43 -9.27 -6.51 -0.95
C LEU A 43 -9.60 -5.04 -0.68
N LYS A 44 -8.98 -4.47 0.36
CA LYS A 44 -9.05 -3.04 0.67
C LYS A 44 -7.68 -2.49 1.05
N ALA A 45 -7.19 -1.55 0.27
CA ALA A 45 -6.03 -0.74 0.58
C ALA A 45 -6.35 0.40 1.57
N SER A 46 -5.37 0.74 2.38
CA SER A 46 -5.35 1.87 3.30
C SER A 46 -3.92 2.35 3.53
N ILE A 47 -3.79 3.55 4.10
CA ILE A 47 -2.49 4.10 4.52
C ILE A 47 -2.26 3.71 5.98
N SER A 48 -1.09 3.15 6.29
CA SER A 48 -0.69 2.74 7.64
C SER A 48 0.69 3.27 8.02
N LYS A 49 1.11 3.02 9.27
CA LYS A 49 2.49 3.27 9.70
C LYS A 49 3.41 2.22 9.04
N GLY A 50 4.46 2.67 8.37
CA GLY A 50 5.48 1.80 7.79
C GLY A 50 6.47 1.26 8.83
N GLU A 51 7.32 0.33 8.42
CA GLU A 51 8.44 -0.18 9.20
C GLU A 51 9.66 0.72 9.01
N SER A 52 10.22 1.23 10.12
CA SER A 52 11.36 2.13 10.12
C SER A 52 12.59 1.56 9.42
N LEU A 53 12.80 0.24 9.51
CA LEU A 53 13.90 -0.46 8.85
C LEU A 53 13.75 -0.53 7.32
N TYR A 54 12.56 -0.24 6.80
CA TYR A 54 12.23 -0.34 5.38
C TYR A 54 12.39 0.98 4.63
N ARG A 55 12.65 2.06 5.36
CA ARG A 55 12.82 3.41 4.78
C ARG A 55 13.88 3.45 3.69
N HIS A 56 13.61 4.25 2.68
CA HIS A 56 14.45 4.60 1.54
C HIS A 56 14.32 6.11 1.27
N GLN A 57 15.04 6.62 0.27
CA GLN A 57 15.17 8.06 0.01
C GLN A 57 13.85 8.80 -0.29
N PHE A 58 12.81 8.09 -0.73
CA PHE A 58 11.49 8.64 -1.04
C PHE A 58 10.50 8.49 0.12
N SER A 59 10.86 7.76 1.20
CA SER A 59 9.91 7.41 2.24
C SER A 59 9.36 8.64 2.97
N ASN A 60 8.04 8.72 3.02
CA ASN A 60 7.36 9.71 3.84
C ASN A 60 7.73 9.55 5.31
N TRP A 61 7.88 10.67 6.01
CA TRP A 61 8.18 10.64 7.45
C TRP A 61 7.10 9.90 8.24
N LEU A 62 5.83 10.20 7.94
CA LEU A 62 4.68 9.62 8.61
C LEU A 62 3.87 8.78 7.63
N ASN A 63 3.35 7.68 8.16
CA ASN A 63 2.42 6.80 7.48
C ASN A 63 2.94 6.27 6.13
N SER A 64 4.18 5.79 6.07
CA SER A 64 4.79 5.23 4.86
C SER A 64 4.33 3.79 4.52
N GLY A 65 3.38 3.24 5.26
CA GLY A 65 2.81 1.92 5.00
C GLY A 65 1.67 1.96 4.00
N TYR A 66 1.71 1.04 3.03
CA TYR A 66 0.61 0.69 2.14
C TYR A 66 0.04 -0.65 2.60
N ARG A 67 -1.13 -0.60 3.22
CA ARG A 67 -1.74 -1.75 3.88
C ARG A 67 -2.91 -2.28 3.05
N ILE A 68 -2.90 -3.57 2.75
CA ILE A 68 -4.01 -4.28 2.12
C ILE A 68 -4.62 -5.24 3.15
N GLN A 69 -5.92 -5.08 3.34
CA GLN A 69 -6.76 -5.98 4.12
C GLN A 69 -7.49 -6.93 3.17
N ALA A 70 -7.39 -8.23 3.43
CA ALA A 70 -8.15 -9.25 2.73
C ALA A 70 -9.36 -9.69 3.57
N PHE A 71 -10.56 -9.60 2.99
CA PHE A 71 -11.81 -9.99 3.65
C PHE A 71 -12.19 -11.40 3.24
N THR A 72 -11.93 -12.36 4.11
CA THR A 72 -12.26 -13.77 3.85
C THR A 72 -13.25 -14.35 4.87
N GLY A 73 -13.56 -13.61 5.94
CA GLY A 73 -14.41 -14.11 7.03
C GLY A 73 -13.77 -15.23 7.86
N ARG A 74 -12.50 -15.57 7.59
CA ARG A 74 -11.71 -16.54 8.34
C ARG A 74 -10.29 -16.03 8.55
N ILE A 75 -9.58 -16.64 9.48
CA ILE A 75 -8.16 -16.37 9.65
C ILE A 75 -7.42 -16.90 8.41
N LEU A 76 -6.69 -16.02 7.73
CA LEU A 76 -5.78 -16.40 6.67
C LEU A 76 -4.53 -17.05 7.26
N THR A 77 -4.02 -18.08 6.58
CA THR A 77 -2.72 -18.66 6.89
C THR A 77 -1.59 -17.74 6.44
N LYS A 78 -0.39 -17.93 7.00
CA LYS A 78 0.80 -17.17 6.61
C LYS A 78 1.11 -17.31 5.11
N ASP A 79 0.97 -18.51 4.54
CA ASP A 79 1.26 -18.75 3.12
C ASP A 79 0.27 -18.04 2.20
N GLU A 80 -1.00 -17.95 2.60
CA GLU A 80 -2.01 -17.18 1.86
C GLU A 80 -1.71 -15.67 1.89
N LEU A 81 -1.33 -15.14 3.05
CA LEU A 81 -0.89 -13.74 3.16
C LEU A 81 0.34 -13.48 2.29
N ILE A 82 1.29 -14.41 2.26
CA ILE A 82 2.48 -14.33 1.42
C ILE A 82 2.11 -14.38 -0.06
N HIS A 83 1.18 -15.24 -0.46
CA HIS A 83 0.72 -15.35 -1.84
C HIS A 83 0.11 -14.04 -2.32
N ILE A 84 -0.80 -13.44 -1.53
CA ILE A 84 -1.38 -12.12 -1.83
C ILE A 84 -0.27 -11.07 -1.93
N GLY A 85 0.69 -11.06 -1.00
CA GLY A 85 1.83 -10.15 -1.04
C GLY A 85 2.64 -10.27 -2.33
N LYS A 86 2.95 -11.50 -2.77
CA LYS A 86 3.69 -11.75 -4.02
C LYS A 86 2.94 -11.24 -5.25
N VAL A 87 1.64 -11.52 -5.36
CA VAL A 87 0.82 -11.03 -6.49
C VAL A 87 0.88 -9.50 -6.60
N ILE A 88 0.86 -8.79 -5.48
CA ILE A 88 0.97 -7.32 -5.47
C ILE A 88 2.39 -6.86 -5.81
N LEU A 89 3.42 -7.56 -5.32
CA LEU A 89 4.82 -7.26 -5.59
C LEU A 89 5.24 -7.55 -7.04
N ASP A 90 4.57 -8.49 -7.70
CA ASP A 90 4.78 -8.82 -9.11
C ASP A 90 4.25 -7.72 -10.06
N ASP A 91 3.33 -6.86 -9.60
CA ASP A 91 2.94 -5.65 -10.32
C ASP A 91 4.01 -4.55 -10.15
N SER A 92 5.04 -4.63 -10.99
CA SER A 92 6.14 -3.67 -11.01
C SER A 92 5.71 -2.21 -11.25
N VAL A 93 4.57 -1.96 -11.89
CA VAL A 93 4.06 -0.61 -12.14
C VAL A 93 3.47 -0.06 -10.85
N LEU A 94 2.65 -0.84 -10.15
CA LEU A 94 2.13 -0.48 -8.84
C LEU A 94 3.25 -0.29 -7.82
N VAL A 95 4.20 -1.21 -7.73
CA VAL A 95 5.34 -1.12 -6.79
C VAL A 95 6.14 0.17 -7.02
N ARG A 96 6.49 0.49 -8.27
CA ARG A 96 7.20 1.75 -8.58
C ARG A 96 6.38 2.97 -8.20
N ARG A 97 5.07 2.96 -8.46
CA ARG A 97 4.18 4.05 -8.08
C ARG A 97 4.11 4.24 -6.56
N LEU A 98 4.06 3.14 -5.79
CA LEU A 98 4.07 3.19 -4.33
C LEU A 98 5.38 3.82 -3.81
N ILE A 99 6.52 3.41 -4.35
CA ILE A 99 7.85 3.95 -3.97
C ILE A 99 7.93 5.44 -4.24
N VAL A 100 7.55 5.90 -5.44
CA VAL A 100 7.59 7.32 -5.82
C VAL A 100 6.66 8.17 -4.96
N LEU A 101 5.52 7.61 -4.54
CA LEU A 101 4.59 8.28 -3.62
C LEU A 101 5.00 8.18 -2.14
N GLY A 102 6.21 7.67 -1.88
CA GLY A 102 6.82 7.62 -0.56
C GLY A 102 6.27 6.57 0.39
N PHE A 103 5.70 5.49 -0.16
CA PHE A 103 5.44 4.27 0.60
C PHE A 103 6.70 3.39 0.62
N ASP A 104 7.05 2.87 1.79
CA ASP A 104 8.24 2.02 2.02
C ASP A 104 7.91 0.60 2.46
N THR A 105 6.69 0.37 2.90
CA THR A 105 6.25 -0.88 3.50
C THR A 105 4.96 -1.31 2.84
N LEU A 106 4.95 -2.49 2.25
CA LEU A 106 3.71 -3.21 1.92
C LEU A 106 3.34 -4.06 3.13
N GLU A 107 2.09 -3.99 3.57
CA GLU A 107 1.55 -4.78 4.67
C GLU A 107 0.29 -5.51 4.19
N ILE A 108 0.24 -6.83 4.38
CA ILE A 108 -0.94 -7.66 4.09
C ILE A 108 -1.45 -8.27 5.40
N HIS A 109 -2.74 -8.10 5.67
CA HIS A 109 -3.40 -8.73 6.82
C HIS A 109 -4.81 -9.20 6.47
N GLY A 110 -5.32 -10.17 7.25
CA GLY A 110 -6.71 -10.59 7.17
C GLY A 110 -7.66 -9.63 7.89
N ASP A 111 -8.96 -9.79 7.65
CA ASP A 111 -10.05 -9.20 8.43
C ASP A 111 -10.26 -9.89 9.78
N ALA A 112 -9.90 -11.17 9.88
CA ALA A 112 -9.82 -11.92 11.12
C ALA A 112 -8.35 -12.28 11.47
N GLY A 113 -7.99 -12.16 12.75
CA GLY A 113 -6.65 -12.45 13.27
C GLY A 113 -5.86 -11.21 13.69
N THR A 114 -4.71 -11.41 14.33
CA THR A 114 -3.87 -10.36 14.92
C THR A 114 -2.54 -10.13 14.20
N TYR A 115 -2.24 -10.93 13.17
CA TYR A 115 -0.96 -10.92 12.48
C TYR A 115 -1.08 -10.59 10.99
N GLY A 116 0.00 -10.03 10.44
CA GLY A 116 0.13 -9.68 9.03
C GLY A 116 1.55 -9.94 8.54
N CYS A 117 1.74 -9.94 7.23
CA CYS A 117 3.04 -10.02 6.59
C CYS A 117 3.43 -8.65 6.05
N ARG A 118 4.72 -8.32 6.13
CA ARG A 118 5.27 -7.04 5.69
C ARG A 118 6.45 -7.26 4.75
N TRP A 119 6.56 -6.39 3.76
CA TRP A 119 7.66 -6.38 2.80
C TRP A 119 8.17 -4.96 2.63
N GLN A 120 9.48 -4.86 2.43
CA GLN A 120 10.07 -3.61 2.04
C GLN A 120 9.82 -3.34 0.57
N LEU A 121 9.34 -2.14 0.26
CA LEU A 121 9.24 -1.63 -1.09
C LEU A 121 10.61 -1.07 -1.49
N ARG A 122 11.26 -1.70 -2.47
CA ARG A 122 12.50 -1.23 -3.09
C ARG A 122 12.32 -1.23 -4.59
N SER A 123 12.98 -0.33 -5.31
CA SER A 123 13.07 -0.48 -6.75
C SER A 123 13.77 -1.82 -7.01
N CYS A 124 13.14 -2.72 -7.75
CA CYS A 124 13.81 -3.91 -8.25
C CYS A 124 15.14 -3.47 -8.89
N GLN A 125 16.24 -4.09 -8.47
CA GLN A 125 17.53 -3.99 -9.18
C GLN A 125 17.37 -4.52 -10.61
#